data_AF-A0A961KD41-F1
#
_entry.id   AF-A0A961KD41-F1
#
_cell.length_a   1.000
_cell.length_b   1.000
_cell.length_c   1.000
_cell.angle_alpha   90.00
_cell.angle_beta   90.00
_cell.angle_gamma   90.00
#
_symmetry.space_group_name_H-M   'P 1'
#
loop_
_entity.id
_entity.type
_entity.pdbx_description
1 polymer ?
#
loop_
_entity_poly.entity_id
_entity_poly.type
_entity_poly.pdbx_seq_one_letter_code
_entity_poly.pdbx_strand_id
1 'polypeptide(L)'
;EHGKPRTMVIGERTTAGELMLAAVNRAVAGTGAEIVATETYEFSQQGIVAALPQLASTARSSGAQAILFTADSAGALPVLAQLLPDNRISGPQFQFMGVTQWNVPPATLQLRGLQEGWFAMPDPALTSQFEQRYTAAYGSGPHPIAGLAYDGIAAIGALLGTGSAQALSRESLTQSSGFVG
;
A
#
# COMPACT_ATOMS: atom_id res chain seq x y z
N GLU A 1 0.29 19.80 19.25
CA GLU A 1 1.52 19.21 18.67
C GLU A 1 1.53 17.71 18.96
N HIS A 2 1.08 16.88 18.02
CA HIS A 2 1.30 15.44 18.15
C HIS A 2 2.75 15.17 17.75
N GLY A 3 3.53 14.55 18.64
CA GLY A 3 4.93 14.20 18.38
C GLY A 3 5.07 13.37 17.10
N LYS A 4 6.29 13.32 16.57
CA LYS A 4 6.63 12.58 15.35
C LYS A 4 6.06 11.15 15.42
N PRO A 5 5.27 10.70 14.42
CA PRO A 5 4.66 9.37 14.47
C PRO A 5 5.76 8.30 14.38
N ARG A 6 5.96 7.58 15.48
CA ARG A 6 6.86 6.44 15.58
C ARG A 6 6.19 5.22 14.98
N THR A 7 6.70 4.75 13.86
CA THR A 7 6.04 3.75 13.03
C THR A 7 6.88 2.48 12.96
N MET A 8 6.24 1.33 13.15
CA MET A 8 6.79 0.04 12.78
C MET A 8 6.30 -0.32 11.37
N VAL A 9 7.17 -0.86 10.53
CA VAL A 9 6.79 -1.34 9.20
C VAL A 9 6.80 -2.87 9.18
N ILE A 10 5.75 -3.47 8.62
CA ILE A 10 5.63 -4.92 8.45
C ILE A 10 5.48 -5.20 6.95
N GLY A 11 6.38 -6.03 6.40
CA GLY A 11 6.31 -6.41 4.99
C GLY A 11 6.59 -7.88 4.68
N GLU A 12 5.95 -8.38 3.64
CA GLU A 12 6.18 -9.70 3.09
C GLU A 12 7.55 -9.81 2.42
N ARG A 13 8.20 -10.96 2.57
CA ARG A 13 9.43 -11.32 1.85
C ARG A 13 9.10 -11.74 0.42
N THR A 14 8.73 -10.76 -0.40
CA THR A 14 8.56 -10.86 -1.85
C THR A 14 9.29 -9.70 -2.51
N THR A 15 9.56 -9.77 -3.82
CA THR A 15 10.16 -8.64 -4.55
C THR A 15 9.34 -7.35 -4.40
N ALA A 16 8.01 -7.44 -4.44
CA ALA A 16 7.14 -6.28 -4.28
C ALA A 16 7.24 -5.71 -2.86
N GLY A 17 7.18 -6.56 -1.83
CA GLY A 17 7.31 -6.15 -0.43
C GLY A 17 8.64 -5.49 -0.13
N GLU A 18 9.76 -6.05 -0.64
CA GLU A 18 11.09 -5.46 -0.49
C GLU A 18 11.19 -4.07 -1.16
N LEU A 19 10.61 -3.90 -2.35
CA LEU A 19 10.55 -2.61 -3.03
C LEU A 19 9.71 -1.59 -2.26
N MET A 20 8.56 -2.01 -1.71
CA MET A 20 7.71 -1.15 -0.89
C MET A 20 8.42 -0.74 0.41
N LEU A 21 9.07 -1.66 1.11
CA LEU A 21 9.88 -1.35 2.31
C LEU A 21 10.97 -0.33 1.99
N ALA A 22 11.70 -0.51 0.88
CA ALA A 22 12.72 0.43 0.44
C ALA A 22 12.13 1.80 0.04
N ALA A 23 10.91 1.83 -0.51
CA ALA A 23 10.22 3.08 -0.85
C ALA A 23 9.75 3.81 0.41
N VAL A 24 9.18 3.11 1.40
CA VAL A 24 8.79 3.66 2.70
C VAL A 24 9.98 4.28 3.40
N ASN A 25 11.09 3.55 3.51
CA ASN A 25 12.30 4.06 4.17
C ASN A 25 12.86 5.32 3.49
N ARG A 26 12.80 5.39 2.15
CA ARG A 26 13.18 6.59 1.40
C ARG A 26 12.21 7.75 1.62
N ALA A 27 10.91 7.48 1.62
CA ALA A 27 9.89 8.51 1.81
C ALA A 27 9.99 9.12 3.20
N VAL A 28 10.22 8.32 4.24
CA VAL A 28 10.32 8.79 5.63
C VAL A 28 11.45 9.80 5.82
N ALA A 29 12.57 9.65 5.11
CA ALA A 29 13.69 10.59 5.17
C ALA A 29 13.32 12.04 4.77
N GLY A 30 12.25 12.21 3.98
CA GLY A 30 11.71 13.53 3.60
C GLY A 30 10.58 14.03 4.49
N THR A 31 10.22 13.31 5.55
CA THR A 31 9.08 13.62 6.43
C THR A 31 9.49 13.83 7.89
N GLY A 32 8.55 14.25 8.73
CA GLY A 32 8.72 14.28 10.18
C GLY A 32 8.51 12.93 10.89
N ALA A 33 8.21 11.84 10.17
CA ALA A 33 7.97 10.52 10.76
C ALA A 33 9.27 9.81 11.13
N GLU A 34 9.17 8.78 11.99
CA GLU A 34 10.31 7.95 12.40
C GLU A 34 9.96 6.48 12.25
N ILE A 35 10.80 5.70 11.56
CA ILE A 35 10.69 4.23 11.56
C ILE A 35 11.49 3.69 12.74
N VAL A 36 10.79 3.10 13.71
CA VAL A 36 11.40 2.56 14.94
C VAL A 36 11.61 1.06 14.91
N ALA A 37 10.98 0.37 13.95
CA ALA A 37 11.17 -1.05 13.71
C ALA A 37 10.77 -1.40 12.27
N THR A 38 11.42 -2.42 11.72
CA THR A 38 10.99 -3.07 10.48
C THR A 38 11.04 -4.56 10.72
N GLU A 39 9.91 -5.23 10.48
CA GLU A 39 9.82 -6.68 10.57
C GLU A 39 9.29 -7.25 9.25
N THR A 40 9.67 -8.48 8.97
CA THR A 40 9.23 -9.17 7.76
C THR A 40 8.72 -10.57 8.07
N TYR A 41 7.91 -11.10 7.17
CA TYR A 41 7.38 -12.46 7.27
C TYR A 41 7.48 -13.16 5.92
N GLU A 42 7.58 -14.48 5.93
CA GLU A 42 7.48 -15.26 4.69
C GLU A 42 6.06 -15.17 4.12
N PHE A 43 5.93 -15.03 2.79
CA PHE A 43 4.64 -14.92 2.11
C PHE A 43 3.91 -16.29 2.03
N SER A 44 3.49 -16.77 3.19
CA SER A 44 2.71 -18.00 3.39
C SER A 44 1.93 -17.90 4.71
N GLN A 45 0.82 -18.64 4.84
CA GLN A 45 0.05 -18.64 6.09
C GLN A 45 0.90 -19.13 7.28
N GLN A 46 1.71 -20.18 7.09
CA GLN A 46 2.63 -20.64 8.14
C GLN A 46 3.68 -19.58 8.47
N GLY A 47 4.20 -18.88 7.47
CA GLY A 47 5.16 -17.78 7.63
C GLY A 47 4.64 -16.64 8.50
N ILE A 48 3.39 -16.24 8.27
CA ILE A 48 2.71 -15.19 9.05
C ILE A 48 2.54 -15.64 10.50
N VAL A 49 2.03 -16.86 10.72
CA VAL A 49 1.81 -17.40 12.07
C VAL A 49 3.13 -17.54 12.83
N ALA A 50 4.19 -17.99 12.15
CA ALA A 50 5.52 -18.13 12.73
C ALA A 50 6.16 -16.78 13.12
N ALA A 51 5.92 -15.73 12.33
CA ALA A 51 6.42 -14.39 12.62
C ALA A 51 5.66 -13.67 13.74
N LEU A 52 4.41 -14.08 13.99
CA LEU A 52 3.47 -13.36 14.86
C LEU A 52 3.98 -13.05 16.27
N PRO A 53 4.66 -13.97 16.99
CA PRO A 53 5.21 -13.66 18.32
C PRO A 53 6.26 -12.55 18.26
N GLN A 54 7.12 -12.56 17.25
CA GLN A 54 8.14 -11.55 17.04
C GLN A 54 7.53 -10.20 16.67
N LEU A 55 6.57 -10.19 15.73
CA LEU A 55 5.84 -8.98 15.34
C LEU A 55 5.21 -8.29 16.55
N ALA A 56 4.52 -9.05 17.40
CA ALA A 56 3.86 -8.53 18.59
C ALA A 56 4.86 -8.09 19.68
N SER A 57 5.99 -8.78 19.81
CA SER A 57 7.08 -8.39 20.73
C SER A 57 7.68 -7.05 20.31
N THR A 58 8.08 -6.93 19.04
CA THR A 58 8.69 -5.72 18.46
C THR A 58 7.73 -4.53 18.49
N ALA A 59 6.45 -4.73 18.18
CA ALA A 59 5.44 -3.67 18.28
C ALA A 59 5.39 -3.06 19.69
N ARG A 60 5.44 -3.89 20.74
CA ARG A 60 5.38 -3.41 22.13
C ARG A 60 6.68 -2.80 22.63
N SER A 61 7.83 -3.32 22.22
CA SER A 61 9.14 -2.91 22.74
C SER A 61 9.77 -1.74 21.99
N SER A 62 9.45 -1.56 20.70
CA SER A 62 10.04 -0.51 19.85
C SER A 62 9.52 0.90 20.16
N GLY A 63 8.44 1.02 20.94
CA GLY A 63 7.72 2.27 21.15
C GLY A 63 6.96 2.77 19.91
N ALA A 64 6.63 1.86 18.99
CA ALA A 64 5.77 2.16 17.86
C ALA A 64 4.37 2.58 18.34
N GLN A 65 3.84 3.62 17.70
CA GLN A 65 2.47 4.13 17.89
C GLN A 65 1.60 3.78 16.67
N ALA A 66 2.23 3.45 15.55
CA ALA A 66 1.57 3.03 14.32
C ALA A 66 2.27 1.82 13.71
N ILE A 67 1.51 1.03 12.96
CA ILE A 67 1.99 -0.12 12.19
C ILE A 67 1.59 0.11 10.73
N LEU A 68 2.60 0.21 9.86
CA LEU A 68 2.44 0.35 8.41
C LEU A 68 2.61 -1.00 7.74
N PHE A 69 1.60 -1.45 7.00
CA PHE A 69 1.60 -2.69 6.23
C PHE A 69 1.95 -2.45 4.76
N THR A 70 2.83 -3.28 4.20
CA THR A 70 3.00 -3.40 2.74
C THR A 70 2.03 -4.41 2.12
N ALA A 71 1.47 -5.30 2.93
CA ALA A 71 0.51 -6.31 2.50
C ALA A 71 -0.75 -5.67 1.89
N ASP A 72 -1.28 -6.29 0.84
CA ASP A 72 -2.57 -5.94 0.25
C ASP A 72 -3.71 -6.89 0.69
N SER A 73 -4.93 -6.55 0.28
CA SER A 73 -6.15 -7.30 0.54
C SER A 73 -6.19 -8.71 -0.08
N ALA A 74 -5.37 -8.98 -1.10
CA ALA A 74 -5.29 -10.29 -1.77
C ALA A 74 -4.24 -11.20 -1.12
N GLY A 75 -3.29 -10.62 -0.39
CA GLY A 75 -2.21 -11.30 0.32
C GLY A 75 -2.49 -11.46 1.81
N ALA A 76 -1.52 -11.03 2.63
CA ALA A 76 -1.50 -11.33 4.06
C ALA A 76 -2.36 -10.40 4.92
N LEU A 77 -2.81 -9.24 4.39
CA LEU A 77 -3.49 -8.23 5.20
C LEU A 77 -4.71 -8.80 5.94
N PRO A 78 -5.61 -9.60 5.33
CA PRO A 78 -6.75 -10.14 6.05
C PRO A 78 -6.35 -11.05 7.22
N VAL A 79 -5.26 -11.80 7.08
CA VAL A 79 -4.73 -12.68 8.13
C VAL A 79 -4.10 -11.85 9.25
N LEU A 80 -3.26 -10.87 8.91
CA LEU A 80 -2.64 -9.95 9.87
C LEU A 80 -3.69 -9.15 10.66
N ALA A 81 -4.73 -8.67 9.98
CA ALA A 81 -5.83 -7.93 10.60
C ALA A 81 -6.69 -8.75 11.57
N GLN A 82 -6.62 -10.08 11.52
CA GLN A 82 -7.26 -10.96 12.49
C GLN A 82 -6.28 -11.32 13.62
N LEU A 83 -5.09 -11.77 13.25
CA LEU A 83 -4.12 -12.35 14.19
C LEU A 83 -3.44 -11.32 15.10
N LEU A 84 -3.22 -10.09 14.63
CA LEU A 84 -2.61 -9.04 15.45
C LEU A 84 -3.53 -8.60 16.61
N PRO A 85 -4.83 -8.32 16.39
CA PRO A 85 -5.77 -8.08 17.50
C PRO A 85 -5.86 -9.22 18.52
N ASP A 86 -5.86 -10.48 18.08
CA ASP A 86 -5.84 -11.65 18.98
C ASP A 86 -4.58 -11.67 19.87
N ASN A 87 -3.51 -11.04 19.39
CA ASN A 87 -2.26 -10.83 20.12
C ASN A 87 -2.19 -9.44 20.76
N ARG A 88 -3.32 -8.76 20.98
CA ARG A 88 -3.41 -7.43 21.62
C ARG A 88 -2.60 -6.34 20.91
N ILE A 89 -2.42 -6.48 19.59
CA ILE A 89 -1.86 -5.45 18.72
C ILE A 89 -3.02 -4.93 17.87
N SER A 90 -3.61 -3.82 18.30
CA SER A 90 -4.78 -3.23 17.64
C SER A 90 -4.89 -1.74 17.92
N GLY A 91 -5.74 -1.05 17.18
CA GLY A 91 -6.20 0.29 17.54
C GLY A 91 -6.94 0.32 18.89
N PRO A 92 -6.96 1.47 19.58
CA PRO A 92 -6.29 2.71 19.23
C PRO A 92 -4.80 2.75 19.66
N GLN A 93 -4.29 1.70 20.32
CA GLN A 93 -2.91 1.68 20.79
C GLN A 93 -1.90 1.70 19.63
N PHE A 94 -2.21 0.97 18.56
CA PHE A 94 -1.44 0.95 17.33
C PHE A 94 -2.33 1.41 16.17
N GLN A 95 -2.06 2.60 15.62
CA GLN A 95 -2.73 3.04 14.40
C GLN A 95 -2.29 2.14 13.24
N PHE A 96 -3.23 1.41 12.65
CA PHE A 96 -2.94 0.61 11.46
C PHE A 96 -2.96 1.49 10.22
N MET A 97 -1.93 1.36 9.39
CA MET A 97 -1.73 2.12 8.16
C MET A 97 -1.33 1.19 7.02
N GLY A 98 -1.64 1.52 5.75
CA GLY A 98 -1.27 0.73 4.58
C GLY A 98 -0.78 1.55 3.41
N VAL A 99 0.21 1.03 2.68
CA VAL A 99 0.65 1.61 1.40
C VAL A 99 -0.13 1.06 0.20
N THR A 100 -1.03 0.11 0.44
CA THR A 100 -1.86 -0.57 -0.56
C THR A 100 -3.33 -0.21 -0.37
N GLN A 101 -4.12 -0.48 -1.40
CA GLN A 101 -5.55 -0.25 -1.38
C GLN A 101 -6.28 -1.33 -0.57
N TRP A 102 -6.98 -0.94 0.50
CA TRP A 102 -7.70 -1.87 1.38
C TRP A 102 -9.20 -2.01 1.05
N ASN A 103 -9.77 -1.10 0.26
CA ASN A 103 -11.20 -1.12 -0.06
C ASN A 103 -11.59 -2.11 -1.18
N VAL A 104 -10.62 -2.86 -1.72
CA VAL A 104 -10.86 -3.85 -2.78
C VAL A 104 -10.28 -5.21 -2.34
N PRO A 105 -11.12 -6.24 -2.12
CA PRO A 105 -12.59 -6.19 -2.12
C PRO A 105 -13.15 -5.41 -0.91
N PRO A 106 -14.39 -4.88 -0.97
CA PRO A 106 -15.00 -4.13 0.14
C PRO A 106 -15.08 -4.90 1.47
N ALA A 107 -15.11 -6.23 1.40
CA ALA A 107 -15.14 -7.10 2.58
C ALA A 107 -13.90 -6.92 3.48
N THR A 108 -12.75 -6.53 2.92
CA THR A 108 -11.54 -6.27 3.71
C THR A 108 -11.76 -5.18 4.76
N LEU A 109 -12.52 -4.12 4.43
CA LEU A 109 -12.82 -3.03 5.37
C LEU A 109 -13.76 -3.43 6.50
N GLN A 110 -14.38 -4.61 6.45
CA GLN A 110 -15.23 -5.13 7.53
C GLN A 110 -14.41 -5.83 8.63
N LEU A 111 -13.11 -6.04 8.39
CA LEU A 111 -12.23 -6.68 9.37
C LEU A 111 -12.05 -5.78 10.57
N ARG A 112 -12.28 -6.34 11.77
CA ARG A 112 -12.19 -5.60 13.04
C ARG A 112 -10.83 -4.93 13.23
N GLY A 113 -9.74 -5.60 12.83
CA GLY A 113 -8.39 -5.04 12.97
C GLY A 113 -8.12 -3.83 12.08
N LEU A 114 -8.91 -3.60 11.02
CA LEU A 114 -8.72 -2.48 10.10
C LEU A 114 -9.66 -1.30 10.37
N GLN A 115 -10.54 -1.39 11.37
CA GLN A 115 -11.43 -0.28 11.71
C GLN A 115 -10.60 0.94 12.13
N GLU A 116 -10.98 2.12 11.63
CA GLU A 116 -10.24 3.39 11.79
C GLU A 116 -8.81 3.37 11.19
N GLY A 117 -8.47 2.35 10.40
CA GLY A 117 -7.19 2.24 9.71
C GLY A 117 -7.07 3.22 8.55
N TRP A 118 -5.83 3.63 8.25
CA TRP A 118 -5.54 4.53 7.13
C TRP A 118 -4.87 3.75 6.00
N PHE A 119 -5.20 4.04 4.75
CA PHE A 119 -4.55 3.36 3.63
C PHE A 119 -4.47 4.27 2.42
N ALA A 120 -3.49 4.00 1.56
CA ALA A 120 -3.35 4.71 0.30
C ALA A 120 -4.48 4.31 -0.67
N MET A 121 -5.12 5.32 -1.26
CA MET A 121 -6.16 5.13 -2.27
C MET A 121 -5.93 6.13 -3.42
N PRO A 122 -6.18 5.72 -4.68
CA PRO A 122 -6.25 6.65 -5.80
C PRO A 122 -7.29 7.76 -5.56
N ASP A 123 -7.16 8.88 -6.28
CA ASP A 123 -8.16 9.96 -6.21
C ASP A 123 -9.55 9.42 -6.60
N PRO A 124 -10.57 9.52 -5.72
CA PRO A 124 -11.90 9.01 -6.00
C PRO A 124 -12.60 9.68 -7.19
N ALA A 125 -12.33 10.96 -7.43
CA ALA A 125 -12.94 11.71 -8.53
C ALA A 125 -12.36 11.28 -9.88
N LEU A 126 -11.04 11.05 -9.96
CA LEU A 126 -10.40 10.51 -11.17
C LEU A 126 -10.85 9.07 -11.42
N THR A 127 -10.91 8.25 -10.37
CA THR A 127 -11.38 6.87 -10.45
C THR A 127 -12.82 6.81 -10.99
N SER A 128 -13.73 7.62 -10.46
CA SER A 128 -15.13 7.66 -10.92
C SER A 128 -15.26 8.12 -12.37
N GLN A 129 -14.46 9.11 -12.81
CA GLN A 129 -14.45 9.56 -14.19
C GLN A 129 -14.00 8.46 -15.16
N PHE A 130 -12.97 7.68 -14.79
CA PHE A 130 -12.53 6.53 -15.56
C PHE A 130 -13.62 5.46 -15.67
N GLU A 131 -14.23 5.08 -14.55
CA GLU A 131 -15.31 4.07 -14.50
C GLU A 131 -16.52 4.45 -15.37
N GLN A 132 -16.93 5.73 -15.33
CA GLN A 132 -18.03 6.24 -16.15
C GLN A 132 -17.70 6.12 -17.65
N ARG A 133 -16.50 6.54 -18.05
CA ARG A 133 -16.05 6.45 -19.44
C ARG A 133 -15.94 5.00 -19.92
N TYR A 134 -15.40 4.11 -19.09
CA TYR A 134 -15.26 2.69 -19.40
C TYR A 134 -16.64 2.04 -19.57
N THR A 135 -17.57 2.29 -18.64
CA THR A 135 -18.93 1.73 -18.69
C THR A 135 -19.70 2.24 -19.90
N ALA A 136 -19.55 3.53 -20.26
CA ALA A 136 -20.16 4.08 -21.46
C ALA A 136 -19.65 3.43 -22.76
N ALA A 137 -18.36 3.05 -22.80
CA ALA A 137 -17.75 2.43 -23.96
C ALA A 137 -18.01 0.91 -24.07
N TYR A 138 -18.06 0.19 -22.94
CA TYR A 138 -18.05 -1.28 -22.91
C TYR A 138 -19.28 -1.90 -22.23
N GLY A 139 -20.22 -1.11 -21.73
CA GLY A 139 -21.49 -1.56 -21.14
C GLY A 139 -21.37 -2.25 -19.78
N SER A 140 -20.18 -2.31 -19.18
CA SER A 140 -19.91 -2.88 -17.86
C SER A 140 -18.78 -2.15 -17.16
N GLY A 141 -18.71 -2.27 -15.83
CA GLY A 141 -17.65 -1.65 -15.04
C GLY A 141 -16.26 -2.24 -15.37
N PRO A 142 -15.18 -1.44 -15.25
CA PRO A 142 -13.83 -1.93 -15.48
C PRO A 142 -13.43 -3.00 -14.47
N HIS A 143 -12.53 -3.90 -14.89
CA HIS A 143 -11.84 -4.77 -13.95
C HIS A 143 -10.97 -3.92 -12.99
N PRO A 144 -10.77 -4.29 -11.70
CA PRO A 144 -10.02 -3.47 -10.74
C PRO A 144 -8.60 -3.04 -11.17
N ILE A 145 -7.91 -3.85 -11.98
CA ILE A 145 -6.59 -3.49 -12.53
C ILE A 145 -6.65 -2.78 -13.89
N ALA A 146 -7.84 -2.55 -14.46
CA ALA A 146 -7.96 -1.92 -15.78
C ALA A 146 -7.49 -0.46 -15.77
N GLY A 147 -7.59 0.23 -14.63
CA GLY A 147 -6.98 1.55 -14.44
C GLY A 147 -5.47 1.51 -14.71
N LEU A 148 -4.75 0.50 -14.18
CA LEU A 148 -3.31 0.35 -14.43
C LEU A 148 -2.97 0.17 -15.91
N ALA A 149 -3.79 -0.58 -16.65
CA ALA A 149 -3.60 -0.76 -18.09
C ALA A 149 -3.89 0.55 -18.85
N TYR A 150 -4.91 1.29 -18.45
CA TYR A 150 -5.25 2.59 -19.01
C TYR A 150 -4.14 3.62 -18.76
N ASP A 151 -3.64 3.71 -17.53
CA ASP A 151 -2.53 4.58 -17.13
C ASP A 151 -1.26 4.24 -17.90
N GLY A 152 -0.98 2.95 -18.13
CA GLY A 152 0.17 2.52 -18.93
C GLY A 152 0.11 3.02 -20.38
N ILE A 153 -1.07 2.96 -21.02
CA ILE A 153 -1.25 3.49 -22.39
C ILE A 153 -1.27 5.02 -22.39
N ALA A 154 -1.91 5.65 -21.40
CA ALA A 154 -1.94 7.10 -21.25
C ALA A 154 -0.52 7.66 -21.05
N ALA A 155 0.31 7.00 -20.25
CA ALA A 155 1.72 7.33 -20.06
C ALA A 155 2.51 7.26 -21.37
N ILE A 156 2.37 6.18 -22.15
CA ILE A 156 3.00 6.06 -23.47
C ILE A 156 2.53 7.17 -24.41
N GLY A 157 1.22 7.45 -24.43
CA GLY A 157 0.64 8.54 -25.23
C GLY A 157 1.18 9.91 -24.84
N ALA A 158 1.26 10.21 -23.54
CA ALA A 158 1.82 11.45 -23.02
C ALA A 158 3.30 11.62 -23.38
N LEU A 159 4.09 10.53 -23.29
CA LEU A 159 5.49 10.52 -23.70
C LEU A 159 5.65 10.81 -25.20
N LEU A 160 4.91 10.10 -26.06
CA LEU A 160 4.95 10.34 -27.50
C LEU A 160 4.45 11.74 -27.88
N GLY A 161 3.46 12.27 -27.14
CA GLY A 161 2.92 13.61 -27.29
C GLY A 161 3.95 14.73 -27.03
N THR A 162 5.08 14.43 -26.39
CA THR A 162 6.19 15.40 -26.24
C THR A 162 6.93 15.68 -27.55
N GLY A 163 6.76 14.84 -28.58
CA GLY A 163 7.49 14.95 -29.86
C GLY A 163 8.97 14.55 -29.77
N SER A 164 9.43 14.05 -28.62
CA SER A 164 10.81 13.62 -28.41
C SER A 164 11.09 12.28 -29.10
N ALA A 165 12.21 12.19 -29.83
CA ALA A 165 12.69 10.91 -30.37
C ALA A 165 13.10 9.91 -29.26
N GLN A 166 13.31 10.40 -28.04
CA GLN A 166 13.65 9.62 -26.84
C GLN A 166 12.47 9.48 -25.88
N ALA A 167 11.25 9.76 -26.34
CA ALA A 167 10.02 9.69 -25.54
C ALA A 167 9.88 8.38 -24.76
N LEU A 168 10.31 7.25 -25.33
CA LEU A 168 10.23 5.92 -24.71
C LEU A 168 11.57 5.42 -24.13
N SER A 169 12.50 6.33 -23.84
CA SER A 169 13.75 5.99 -23.14
C SER A 169 13.47 5.49 -21.72
N ARG A 170 14.44 4.78 -21.14
CA ARG A 170 14.32 4.27 -19.76
C ARG A 170 14.09 5.42 -18.78
N GLU A 171 14.83 6.50 -18.96
CA GLU A 171 14.75 7.71 -18.14
C GLU A 171 13.36 8.33 -18.20
N SER A 172 12.77 8.43 -19.39
CA SER A 172 11.41 8.95 -19.60
C SER A 172 10.33 8.05 -18.97
N LEU A 173 10.49 6.73 -19.08
CA LEU A 173 9.56 5.76 -18.49
C LEU A 173 9.64 5.69 -16.96
N THR A 174 10.79 6.05 -16.36
CA THR A 174 11.00 6.00 -14.90
C THR A 174 11.12 7.39 -14.27
N GLN A 175 10.50 8.41 -14.88
CA GLN A 175 10.55 9.78 -14.36
C GLN A 175 9.97 9.88 -12.94
N SER A 176 10.58 10.70 -12.10
CA SER A 176 10.23 10.81 -10.67
C SER A 176 8.84 11.40 -10.42
N SER A 177 8.29 12.15 -11.36
CA SER A 177 6.94 12.72 -11.29
C SER A 177 5.83 11.72 -11.58
N GLY A 178 6.16 10.51 -12.07
CA GLY A 178 5.16 9.53 -12.51
C GLY A 178 4.38 9.98 -13.74
N PHE A 179 3.17 9.43 -13.90
CA PHE A 179 2.26 9.71 -15.01
C PHE A 179 0.85 9.99 -14.48
N VAL A 180 0.13 10.86 -15.18
CA VAL A 180 -1.31 11.08 -14.98
C VAL A 180 -2.03 10.31 -16.07
N GLY A 181 -2.79 9.29 -15.67
CA GLY A 181 -3.71 8.53 -16.51
C GLY A 181 -5.14 8.98 -16.27
#